data_AF-A0A955JBI6-F1
#
_entry.id   AF-A0A955JBI6-F1
#
_cell.length_a   1.000
_cell.length_b   1.000
_cell.length_c   1.000
_cell.angle_alpha   90.00
_cell.angle_beta   90.00
_cell.angle_gamma   90.00
#
_symmetry.space_group_name_H-M   'P 1'
#
loop_
_entity.id
_entity.type
_entity.pdbx_description
1 polymer ?
#
loop_
_entity_poly.entity_id
_entity_poly.type
_entity_poly.pdbx_seq_one_letter_code
_entity_poly.pdbx_strand_id
1 'polypeptide(L)'
;MPRRPQGGFTLLELLISISILVFLSGLMGQIITGTIRGADTTNEALRGPTVANAIFQQIFKDFRYIYYGGLSADAGFKGHNDTMGGQPADRVDFITTRRTRTIGAEDDGRISEKDRISPLTEVGYALRNSDTNPGYRELWRREDYFVDDQPTEGGQYSLVYDRIRSMNFQYFPIPEQSQVREGLEEWDSTQKKGIPYAILMRLEFDVPGTSTAGENRGPDDSEPELIYRLILLRGAYSVPWPSGNAPATSGR
;
A
#
# COMPACT_ATOMS: atom_id res chain seq x y z
N MET A 1 37.94 -65.37 35.89
CA MET A 1 37.66 -64.26 34.96
C MET A 1 38.62 -63.11 35.29
N PRO A 2 39.52 -62.69 34.39
CA PRO A 2 40.42 -61.59 34.68
C PRO A 2 39.63 -60.26 34.66
N ARG A 3 39.72 -59.49 35.75
CA ARG A 3 39.23 -58.10 35.79
C ARG A 3 40.11 -57.27 34.86
N ARG A 4 39.51 -56.69 33.81
CA ARG A 4 40.19 -55.67 33.00
C ARG A 4 40.54 -54.48 33.91
N PRO A 5 41.77 -53.95 33.87
CA PRO A 5 42.09 -52.73 34.60
C PRO A 5 41.23 -51.60 34.01
N GLN A 6 40.38 -51.00 34.85
CA GLN A 6 39.68 -49.76 34.52
C GLN A 6 40.72 -48.63 34.62
N GLY A 7 41.20 -48.15 33.48
CA GLY A 7 42.04 -46.96 33.42
C GLY A 7 41.21 -45.72 33.78
N GLY A 8 41.60 -45.01 34.83
CA GLY A 8 41.05 -43.68 35.13
C GLY A 8 41.58 -42.64 34.16
N PHE A 9 40.81 -41.57 33.94
CA PHE A 9 41.25 -40.43 33.13
C PHE A 9 42.49 -39.77 33.73
N THR A 10 43.44 -39.41 32.87
CA THR A 10 44.60 -38.62 33.32
C THR A 10 44.19 -37.15 33.49
N LEU A 11 44.84 -36.45 34.43
CA LEU A 11 44.61 -35.03 34.65
C LEU A 11 44.86 -34.20 33.37
N LEU A 12 45.83 -34.62 32.56
CA LEU A 12 46.14 -34.02 31.26
C LEU A 12 44.97 -34.16 30.28
N GLU A 13 44.36 -35.34 30.19
CA GLU A 13 43.24 -35.60 29.29
C GLU A 13 41.99 -34.81 29.68
N LEU A 14 41.74 -34.64 30.98
CA LEU A 14 40.69 -33.77 31.49
C LEU A 14 40.93 -32.31 31.08
N LEU A 15 42.16 -31.81 31.22
CA LEU A 15 42.52 -30.44 30.85
C LEU A 15 42.38 -30.21 29.34
N ILE A 16 42.83 -31.16 28.52
CA ILE A 16 42.69 -31.09 27.06
C ILE A 16 41.20 -31.09 26.68
N SER A 17 40.40 -31.95 27.29
CA SER A 17 38.96 -32.05 27.02
C SER A 17 38.22 -30.75 27.36
N ILE A 18 38.51 -30.15 28.52
CA ILE A 18 37.93 -28.87 28.94
C ILE A 18 38.39 -27.75 28.00
N SER A 19 39.66 -27.75 27.60
CA SER A 19 40.20 -26.73 26.68
C SER A 19 39.53 -26.77 25.31
N ILE A 20 39.34 -27.98 24.76
CA ILE A 20 38.60 -28.19 23.50
C ILE A 20 37.14 -27.75 23.67
N LEU A 21 36.49 -28.10 24.79
CA LEU A 21 35.11 -27.71 25.05
C LEU A 21 34.95 -26.19 25.08
N VAL A 22 35.79 -25.47 25.84
CA VAL A 22 35.75 -24.00 25.92
C VAL A 22 35.98 -23.37 24.55
N PHE A 23 36.94 -23.90 23.78
CA PHE A 23 37.20 -23.42 22.42
C PHE A 23 36.01 -23.63 21.48
N LEU A 24 35.40 -24.82 21.49
CA LEU A 24 34.22 -25.13 20.67
C LEU A 24 33.01 -24.29 21.08
N SER A 25 32.77 -24.10 22.38
CA SER A 25 31.73 -23.22 22.88
C SER A 25 31.95 -21.76 22.43
N GLY A 26 33.21 -21.30 22.41
CA GLY A 26 33.56 -19.97 21.90
C GLY A 26 33.24 -19.80 20.41
N LEU A 27 33.63 -20.76 19.58
CA LEU A 27 33.32 -20.76 18.14
C LEU A 27 31.80 -20.78 17.90
N MET A 28 31.07 -21.62 18.64
CA MET A 28 29.62 -21.70 18.54
C MET A 28 28.95 -20.37 18.93
N GLY A 29 29.44 -19.72 19.99
CA GLY A 29 28.99 -18.40 20.40
C GLY A 29 29.18 -17.34 19.30
N GLN A 30 30.32 -17.37 18.61
CA GLN A 30 30.58 -16.45 17.49
C GLN A 30 29.64 -16.70 16.30
N ILE A 31 29.39 -17.96 15.95
CA ILE A 31 28.47 -18.31 14.85
C ILE A 31 27.04 -17.85 15.16
N ILE A 32 26.56 -18.10 16.37
CA ILE A 32 25.20 -17.70 16.78
C ILE A 32 25.05 -16.19 16.76
N THR A 33 25.99 -15.46 17.38
CA THR A 33 25.94 -13.99 17.43
C THR A 33 26.09 -13.35 16.04
N GLY A 34 26.96 -13.91 15.19
CA GLY A 34 27.07 -13.50 13.80
C GLY A 34 25.78 -13.72 13.01
N THR A 35 25.11 -14.86 13.22
CA THR A 35 23.85 -15.18 12.55
C THR A 35 22.72 -14.24 12.98
N ILE A 36 22.58 -13.99 14.28
CA ILE A 36 21.56 -13.07 14.82
C ILE A 36 21.76 -11.66 14.24
N ARG A 37 22.98 -11.13 14.32
CA ARG A 37 23.29 -9.80 13.76
C ARG A 37 23.04 -9.73 12.26
N GLY A 38 23.44 -10.76 11.52
CA GLY A 38 23.18 -10.86 10.09
C GLY A 38 21.68 -10.87 9.75
N ALA A 39 20.89 -11.60 10.53
CA ALA A 39 19.43 -11.63 10.40
C ALA A 39 18.81 -10.27 10.71
N ASP A 40 19.24 -9.60 11.77
CA ASP A 40 18.75 -8.27 12.16
C ASP A 40 19.06 -7.22 11.09
N THR A 41 20.31 -7.20 10.59
CA THR A 41 20.71 -6.28 9.51
C THR A 41 19.93 -6.54 8.22
N THR A 42 19.69 -7.80 7.88
CA THR A 42 18.89 -8.17 6.69
C THR A 42 17.44 -7.75 6.86
N ASN A 43 16.85 -8.01 8.03
CA ASN A 43 15.47 -7.63 8.31
C ASN A 43 15.30 -6.11 8.22
N GLU A 44 16.21 -5.34 8.83
CA GLU A 44 16.17 -3.87 8.77
C GLU A 44 16.22 -3.35 7.34
N ALA A 45 17.16 -3.87 6.54
CA ALA A 45 17.30 -3.49 5.13
C ALA A 45 16.07 -3.83 4.28
N LEU A 46 15.27 -4.83 4.67
CA LEU A 46 14.08 -5.24 3.94
C LEU A 46 12.79 -4.55 4.40
N ARG A 47 12.78 -3.85 5.55
CA ARG A 47 11.56 -3.22 6.07
C ARG A 47 11.02 -2.16 5.13
N GLY A 48 11.85 -1.23 4.65
CA GLY A 48 11.43 -0.16 3.74
C GLY A 48 10.80 -0.68 2.46
N PRO A 49 11.48 -1.55 1.70
CA PRO A 49 10.90 -2.19 0.52
C PRO A 49 9.60 -2.96 0.82
N THR A 50 9.49 -3.62 1.98
CA THR A 50 8.29 -4.37 2.36
C THR A 50 7.10 -3.45 2.62
N VAL A 51 7.30 -2.39 3.40
CA VAL A 51 6.27 -1.37 3.68
C VAL A 51 5.82 -0.69 2.39
N ALA A 52 6.77 -0.24 1.57
CA ALA A 52 6.48 0.35 0.27
C ALA A 52 5.59 -0.56 -0.58
N ASN A 53 6.00 -1.82 -0.73
CA ASN A 53 5.26 -2.78 -1.54
C ASN A 53 3.86 -3.04 -0.99
N ALA A 54 3.67 -3.05 0.33
CA ALA A 54 2.35 -3.19 0.94
C ALA A 54 1.43 -2.00 0.59
N ILE A 55 1.92 -0.77 0.74
CA ILE A 55 1.19 0.46 0.39
C ILE A 55 0.85 0.47 -1.11
N PHE A 56 1.82 0.21 -1.98
CA PHE A 56 1.59 0.23 -3.43
C PHE A 56 0.66 -0.90 -3.88
N GLN A 57 0.82 -2.12 -3.35
CA GLN A 57 -0.09 -3.21 -3.71
C GLN A 57 -1.54 -2.90 -3.32
N GLN A 58 -1.76 -2.22 -2.21
CA GLN A 58 -3.06 -1.76 -1.79
C GLN A 58 -3.68 -0.83 -2.85
N ILE A 59 -2.98 0.25 -3.19
CA ILE A 59 -3.43 1.27 -4.13
C ILE A 59 -3.58 0.69 -5.55
N PHE A 60 -2.60 -0.09 -6.02
CA PHE A 60 -2.62 -0.69 -7.36
C PHE A 60 -3.75 -1.67 -7.55
N LYS A 61 -4.10 -2.44 -6.51
CA LYS A 61 -5.26 -3.35 -6.59
C LYS A 61 -6.54 -2.57 -6.85
N ASP A 62 -6.69 -1.39 -6.29
CA ASP A 62 -7.89 -0.58 -6.52
C ASP A 62 -7.83 0.11 -7.89
N PHE A 63 -6.69 0.70 -8.27
CA PHE A 63 -6.49 1.33 -9.58
C PHE A 63 -6.66 0.37 -10.76
N ARG A 64 -6.22 -0.89 -10.62
CA ARG A 64 -6.33 -1.89 -11.69
C ARG A 64 -7.78 -2.16 -12.12
N TYR A 65 -8.73 -1.92 -11.23
CA TYR A 65 -10.15 -2.19 -11.44
C TYR A 65 -10.98 -0.90 -11.50
N ILE A 66 -10.34 0.24 -11.82
CA ILE A 66 -11.04 1.51 -12.05
C ILE A 66 -12.16 1.28 -13.05
N TYR A 67 -13.34 1.74 -12.67
CA TYR A 67 -14.53 1.75 -13.47
C TYR A 67 -14.83 3.17 -13.93
N TYR A 68 -15.18 3.31 -15.20
CA TYR A 68 -15.58 4.57 -15.79
C TYR A 68 -16.60 4.35 -16.91
N GLY A 69 -17.68 5.13 -16.90
CA GLY A 69 -18.77 5.09 -17.87
C GLY A 69 -20.06 4.46 -17.35
N GLY A 70 -21.21 4.92 -17.84
CA GLY A 70 -22.52 4.32 -17.56
C GLY A 70 -23.19 4.69 -16.24
N LEU A 71 -22.61 5.61 -15.46
CA LEU A 71 -23.18 6.10 -14.18
C LEU A 71 -23.76 7.51 -14.35
N SER A 72 -24.76 7.86 -13.51
CA SER A 72 -25.27 9.23 -13.40
C SER A 72 -24.21 10.17 -12.79
N ALA A 73 -24.42 11.48 -12.95
CA ALA A 73 -23.65 12.66 -12.51
C ALA A 73 -22.32 12.45 -11.75
N ASP A 74 -21.29 13.21 -12.18
CA ASP A 74 -19.98 13.44 -11.52
C ASP A 74 -19.15 12.20 -11.11
N ALA A 75 -19.68 11.00 -11.35
CA ALA A 75 -19.06 9.72 -11.14
C ALA A 75 -17.94 9.47 -12.14
N GLY A 76 -16.71 9.38 -11.62
CA GLY A 76 -15.52 9.17 -12.43
C GLY A 76 -14.25 9.15 -11.59
N PHE A 77 -13.12 9.15 -12.29
CA PHE A 77 -11.82 9.29 -11.65
C PHE A 77 -11.48 10.78 -11.51
N LYS A 78 -11.19 11.19 -10.28
CA LYS A 78 -10.80 12.55 -9.89
C LYS A 78 -9.47 12.52 -9.13
N GLY A 79 -8.53 13.33 -9.58
CA GLY A 79 -7.23 13.55 -8.97
C GLY A 79 -7.08 15.02 -8.63
N HIS A 80 -6.87 15.31 -7.35
CA HIS A 80 -6.75 16.65 -6.79
C HIS A 80 -5.29 16.90 -6.39
N ASN A 81 -4.77 18.06 -6.80
CA ASN A 81 -3.48 18.54 -6.34
C ASN A 81 -3.70 19.27 -5.02
N ASP A 82 -3.26 18.66 -3.93
CA ASP A 82 -3.48 19.16 -2.58
C ASP A 82 -2.15 19.39 -1.89
N THR A 83 -2.11 20.37 -0.99
CA THR A 83 -0.95 20.64 -0.15
C THR A 83 -1.34 20.68 1.31
N MET A 84 -0.51 20.08 2.14
CA MET A 84 -0.66 20.09 3.59
C MET A 84 0.68 20.51 4.16
N GLY A 85 0.71 21.51 5.06
CA GLY A 85 1.96 22.00 5.65
C GLY A 85 3.07 22.35 4.63
N GLY A 86 2.71 22.85 3.45
CA GLY A 86 3.66 23.20 2.38
C GLY A 86 4.29 22.03 1.61
N GLN A 87 3.86 20.80 1.85
CA GLN A 87 4.31 19.61 1.12
C GLN A 87 3.15 18.98 0.33
N PRO A 88 3.41 18.29 -0.79
CA PRO A 88 2.39 17.59 -1.55
C PRO A 88 1.61 16.58 -0.70
N ALA A 89 0.29 16.61 -0.84
CA ALA A 89 -0.65 15.81 -0.07
C ALA A 89 -1.87 15.44 -0.91
N ASP A 90 -1.62 15.06 -2.17
CA ASP A 90 -2.64 14.88 -3.19
C ASP A 90 -3.71 13.89 -2.76
N ARG A 91 -4.90 14.08 -3.33
CA ARG A 91 -6.06 13.22 -3.13
C ARG A 91 -6.51 12.61 -4.45
N VAL A 92 -6.97 11.37 -4.40
CA VAL A 92 -7.56 10.70 -5.56
C VAL A 92 -8.84 9.98 -5.14
N ASP A 93 -9.89 10.12 -5.93
CA ASP A 93 -11.17 9.45 -5.75
C ASP A 93 -11.62 8.82 -7.07
N PHE A 94 -12.15 7.61 -7.00
CA PHE A 94 -12.58 6.87 -8.16
C PHE A 94 -13.51 5.72 -7.78
N ILE A 95 -14.18 5.19 -8.79
CA ILE A 95 -15.01 4.01 -8.64
C ILE A 95 -14.22 2.79 -9.10
N THR A 96 -14.34 1.68 -8.37
CA THR A 96 -13.67 0.42 -8.68
C THR A 96 -14.68 -0.72 -8.72
N THR A 97 -14.42 -1.73 -9.54
CA THR A 97 -15.18 -3.00 -9.56
C THR A 97 -14.66 -4.02 -8.53
N ARG A 98 -13.75 -3.58 -7.67
CA ARG A 98 -13.20 -4.42 -6.62
C ARG A 98 -14.23 -4.58 -5.50
N ARG A 99 -14.37 -5.79 -4.98
CA ARG A 99 -15.21 -6.05 -3.81
C ARG A 99 -14.77 -5.17 -2.64
N THR A 100 -15.76 -4.54 -2.02
CA THR A 100 -15.59 -3.81 -0.76
C THR A 100 -14.89 -4.66 0.30
N ARG A 101 -14.09 -4.03 1.16
CA ARG A 101 -13.56 -4.67 2.37
C ARG A 101 -14.45 -4.43 3.57
N THR A 102 -15.31 -3.43 3.45
CA THR A 102 -16.11 -2.91 4.53
C THR A 102 -17.55 -3.27 4.29
N ILE A 103 -18.14 -3.92 5.28
CA ILE A 103 -19.57 -4.18 5.31
C ILE A 103 -20.22 -2.95 5.95
N GLY A 104 -21.15 -2.30 5.25
CA GLY A 104 -21.82 -1.09 5.74
C GLY A 104 -22.40 -1.27 7.14
N ALA A 105 -22.25 -0.24 7.98
CA ALA A 105 -22.64 -0.24 9.39
C ALA A 105 -24.17 -0.20 9.63
N GLU A 106 -24.97 0.01 8.58
CA GLU A 106 -26.45 -0.01 8.64
C GLU A 106 -27.04 -1.43 8.62
N ASP A 107 -26.26 -2.43 9.03
CA ASP A 107 -26.69 -3.82 9.03
C ASP A 107 -27.45 -4.15 10.32
N ASP A 108 -28.75 -4.41 10.17
CA ASP A 108 -29.61 -5.00 11.21
C ASP A 108 -29.45 -6.54 11.31
N GLY A 109 -28.47 -7.12 10.62
CA GLY A 109 -28.13 -8.53 10.63
C GLY A 109 -29.06 -9.39 9.77
N ARG A 110 -29.97 -8.79 9.00
CA ARG A 110 -30.97 -9.53 8.21
C ARG A 110 -30.53 -9.84 6.78
N ILE A 111 -29.42 -9.26 6.30
CA ILE A 111 -28.94 -9.44 4.93
C ILE A 111 -27.82 -10.48 4.87
N SER A 112 -28.03 -11.56 4.11
CA SER A 112 -27.07 -12.64 3.91
C SER A 112 -25.79 -12.11 3.26
N GLU A 113 -24.62 -12.64 3.65
CA GLU A 113 -23.29 -12.30 3.08
C GLU A 113 -23.23 -12.40 1.54
N LYS A 114 -24.07 -13.24 0.92
CA LYS A 114 -24.19 -13.37 -0.53
C LYS A 114 -24.93 -12.22 -1.22
N ASP A 115 -25.82 -11.55 -0.51
CA ASP A 115 -26.59 -10.39 -1.01
C ASP A 115 -25.83 -9.07 -0.78
N ARG A 116 -24.63 -9.14 -0.18
CA ARG A 116 -23.75 -8.01 0.20
C ARG A 116 -22.62 -7.79 -0.80
N ILE A 117 -22.88 -8.07 -2.08
CA ILE A 117 -21.91 -7.84 -3.15
C ILE A 117 -22.36 -6.60 -3.93
N SER A 118 -21.75 -5.45 -3.63
CA SER A 118 -21.84 -4.31 -4.54
C SER A 118 -20.89 -4.57 -5.71
N PRO A 119 -21.36 -4.49 -6.97
CA PRO A 119 -20.50 -4.66 -8.14
C PRO A 119 -19.53 -3.48 -8.32
N LEU A 120 -19.84 -2.33 -7.72
CA LEU A 120 -19.06 -1.11 -7.77
C LEU A 120 -18.85 -0.58 -6.35
N THR A 121 -17.70 0.04 -6.12
CA THR A 121 -17.33 0.57 -4.81
C THR A 121 -16.59 1.87 -5.04
N GLU A 122 -16.89 2.87 -4.22
CA GLU A 122 -16.18 4.13 -4.25
C GLU A 122 -14.94 4.02 -3.40
N VAL A 123 -13.81 4.49 -3.91
CA VAL A 123 -12.54 4.45 -3.21
C VAL A 123 -11.87 5.80 -3.32
N GLY A 124 -11.31 6.26 -2.21
CA GLY A 124 -10.47 7.45 -2.16
C GLY A 124 -9.18 7.21 -1.40
N TYR A 125 -8.13 7.93 -1.75
CA TYR A 125 -6.89 8.00 -0.97
C TYR A 125 -6.56 9.45 -0.67
N ALA A 126 -6.29 9.75 0.59
CA ALA A 126 -5.96 11.10 1.05
C ALA A 126 -5.02 11.04 2.26
N LEU A 127 -4.24 12.11 2.44
CA LEU A 127 -3.44 12.29 3.65
C LEU A 127 -4.23 13.07 4.71
N ARG A 128 -3.97 12.73 5.97
CA ARG A 128 -4.43 13.49 7.14
C ARG A 128 -3.25 13.77 8.07
N ASN A 129 -3.33 14.85 8.83
CA ASN A 129 -2.36 15.07 9.90
C ASN A 129 -2.46 13.94 10.92
N SER A 130 -1.33 13.41 11.38
CA SER A 130 -1.33 12.43 12.45
C SER A 130 -1.45 13.13 13.80
N ASP A 131 -2.44 12.72 14.60
CA ASP A 131 -2.55 13.12 16.00
C ASP A 131 -1.52 12.38 16.88
N THR A 132 -1.10 11.18 16.43
CA THR A 132 -0.22 10.28 17.20
C THR A 132 1.26 10.56 16.95
N ASN A 133 1.63 10.89 15.71
CA ASN A 133 3.01 11.12 15.30
C ASN A 133 3.16 12.55 14.73
N PRO A 134 3.33 13.59 15.59
CA PRO A 134 3.50 14.96 15.13
C PRO A 134 4.60 15.09 14.07
N GLY A 135 4.28 15.78 12.97
CA GLY A 135 5.18 15.97 11.83
C GLY A 135 5.05 14.90 10.73
N TYR A 136 4.37 13.79 10.99
CA TYR A 136 3.98 12.82 9.98
C TYR A 136 2.52 12.97 9.58
N ARG A 137 2.19 12.36 8.45
CA ARG A 137 0.83 12.22 7.92
C ARG A 137 0.44 10.78 7.84
N GLU A 138 -0.85 10.58 7.96
CA GLU A 138 -1.51 9.31 7.81
C GLU A 138 -2.12 9.22 6.41
N LEU A 139 -1.75 8.17 5.66
CA LEU A 139 -2.44 7.79 4.44
C LEU A 139 -3.68 6.99 4.81
N TRP A 140 -4.83 7.52 4.42
CA TRP A 140 -6.12 6.89 4.63
C TRP A 140 -6.71 6.43 3.31
N ARG A 141 -7.34 5.27 3.32
CA ARG A 141 -8.21 4.78 2.25
C ARG A 141 -9.66 4.95 2.65
N ARG A 142 -10.40 5.79 1.91
CA ARG A 142 -11.86 5.88 1.93
C ARG A 142 -12.45 4.74 1.12
N GLU A 143 -13.53 4.15 1.61
CA GLU A 143 -14.34 3.18 0.88
C GLU A 143 -15.81 3.43 1.16
N ASP A 144 -16.62 3.60 0.11
CA ASP A 144 -18.08 3.56 0.21
C ASP A 144 -18.63 2.39 -0.60
N TYR A 145 -19.58 1.68 0.00
CA TYR A 145 -20.15 0.45 -0.54
C TYR A 145 -21.13 0.74 -1.68
N PHE A 146 -21.89 1.82 -1.58
CA PHE A 146 -22.86 2.23 -2.59
C PHE A 146 -22.26 3.34 -3.45
N VAL A 147 -22.55 3.29 -4.74
CA VAL A 147 -22.26 4.41 -5.65
C VAL A 147 -23.47 5.32 -5.67
N ASP A 148 -23.30 6.55 -5.23
CA ASP A 148 -24.35 7.58 -5.24
C ASP A 148 -23.98 8.77 -6.16
N ASP A 149 -24.76 9.86 -6.07
CA ASP A 149 -24.53 11.06 -6.88
C ASP A 149 -23.36 11.93 -6.37
N GLN A 150 -22.75 11.60 -5.22
CA GLN A 150 -21.62 12.28 -4.60
C GLN A 150 -20.46 11.31 -4.31
N PRO A 151 -19.85 10.72 -5.35
CA PRO A 151 -18.94 9.58 -5.19
C PRO A 151 -17.57 9.89 -4.58
N THR A 152 -17.37 11.13 -4.15
CA THR A 152 -16.18 11.63 -3.47
C THR A 152 -16.43 11.91 -1.98
N GLU A 153 -17.66 11.77 -1.50
CA GLU A 153 -18.04 12.08 -0.12
C GLU A 153 -18.35 10.80 0.68
N GLY A 154 -18.64 10.94 1.97
CA GLY A 154 -19.02 9.79 2.81
C GLY A 154 -17.95 8.70 2.98
N GLY A 155 -18.41 7.44 3.00
CA GLY A 155 -17.58 6.25 3.17
C GLY A 155 -16.94 6.04 4.55
N GLN A 156 -16.32 4.88 4.70
CA GLN A 156 -15.48 4.53 5.85
C GLN A 156 -14.01 4.72 5.52
N TYR A 157 -13.25 5.19 6.50
CA TYR A 157 -11.81 5.42 6.37
C TYR A 157 -11.04 4.35 7.10
N SER A 158 -10.07 3.76 6.40
CA SER A 158 -9.13 2.80 6.97
C SER A 158 -7.71 3.32 6.84
N LEU A 159 -6.96 3.28 7.95
CA LEU A 159 -5.56 3.70 7.96
C LEU A 159 -4.73 2.71 7.14
N VAL A 160 -3.95 3.22 6.18
CA VAL A 160 -3.02 2.43 5.37
C VAL A 160 -1.62 2.51 5.97
N TYR A 161 -1.16 3.71 6.31
CA TYR A 161 0.16 3.96 6.90
C TYR A 161 0.22 5.31 7.61
N ASP A 162 1.02 5.44 8.67
CA ASP A 162 1.02 6.59 9.60
C ASP A 162 2.29 7.46 9.58
N ARG A 163 3.29 7.08 8.79
CA ARG A 163 4.57 7.81 8.65
C ARG A 163 4.81 8.30 7.23
N ILE A 164 3.82 8.92 6.62
CA ILE A 164 3.95 9.56 5.31
C ILE A 164 4.42 11.00 5.49
N ARG A 165 5.36 11.45 4.66
CA ARG A 165 5.79 12.85 4.58
C ARG A 165 5.06 13.58 3.47
N SER A 166 5.05 12.99 2.27
CA SER A 166 4.40 13.56 1.11
C SER A 166 3.84 12.46 0.19
N MET A 167 2.77 12.82 -0.52
CA MET A 167 2.17 11.99 -1.57
C MET A 167 1.80 12.89 -2.73
N ASN A 168 2.22 12.51 -3.93
CA ASN A 168 1.93 13.24 -5.15
C ASN A 168 1.55 12.29 -6.28
N PHE A 169 0.61 12.71 -7.11
CA PHE A 169 0.18 12.04 -8.32
C PHE A 169 0.41 12.93 -9.53
N GLN A 170 0.83 12.30 -10.62
CA GLN A 170 0.86 12.90 -11.94
C GLN A 170 0.12 12.02 -12.94
N TYR A 171 -0.68 12.64 -13.78
CA TYR A 171 -1.61 11.97 -14.67
C TYR A 171 -1.20 12.17 -16.12
N PHE A 172 -1.11 11.08 -16.86
CA PHE A 172 -0.73 11.10 -18.27
C PHE A 172 -1.91 10.71 -19.14
N PRO A 173 -2.31 11.54 -20.12
CA PRO A 173 -3.29 11.16 -21.13
C PRO A 173 -2.74 10.11 -22.09
N ILE A 174 -3.60 9.57 -22.95
CA ILE A 174 -3.21 8.62 -24.00
C ILE A 174 -2.19 9.30 -24.93
N PRO A 175 -0.98 8.74 -25.11
CA PRO A 175 0.09 9.37 -25.89
C PRO A 175 -0.30 9.66 -27.35
N GLU A 176 -1.13 8.82 -27.96
CA GLU A 176 -1.59 9.01 -29.34
C GLU A 176 -2.61 10.16 -29.48
N GLN A 177 -3.25 10.55 -28.38
CA GLN A 177 -4.31 11.57 -28.35
C GLN A 177 -3.83 12.90 -27.75
N SER A 178 -2.60 12.96 -27.22
CA SER A 178 -2.10 14.13 -26.51
C SER A 178 -0.59 14.27 -26.66
N GLN A 179 -0.13 15.51 -26.85
CA GLN A 179 1.30 15.86 -26.88
C GLN A 179 1.86 16.19 -25.49
N VAL A 180 1.07 16.02 -24.43
CA VAL A 180 1.46 16.28 -23.04
C VAL A 180 2.61 15.35 -22.66
N ARG A 181 3.81 15.92 -22.48
CA ARG A 181 5.02 15.20 -22.09
C ARG A 181 5.27 15.24 -20.58
N GLU A 182 4.82 16.31 -19.94
CA GLU A 182 4.87 16.49 -18.49
C GLU A 182 3.55 16.02 -17.89
N GLY A 183 3.60 15.32 -16.76
CA GLY A 183 2.39 14.80 -16.13
C GLY A 183 1.48 15.92 -15.63
N LEU A 184 0.17 15.76 -15.80
CA LEU A 184 -0.81 16.70 -15.27
C LEU A 184 -0.91 16.51 -13.75
N GLU A 185 -0.99 17.59 -12.99
CA GLU A 185 -1.12 17.54 -11.51
C GLU A 185 -2.56 17.22 -11.07
N GLU A 186 -3.52 17.44 -11.95
CA GLU A 186 -4.94 17.17 -11.69
C GLU A 186 -5.57 16.36 -12.83
N TRP A 187 -6.59 15.60 -12.49
CA TRP A 187 -7.41 14.89 -13.46
C TRP A 187 -8.87 14.91 -13.07
N ASP A 188 -9.73 15.25 -14.02
CA ASP A 188 -11.18 15.14 -13.87
C ASP A 188 -11.76 14.42 -15.09
N SER A 189 -12.23 13.19 -14.87
CA SER A 189 -12.77 12.36 -15.94
C SER A 189 -14.10 12.87 -16.47
N THR A 190 -14.82 13.71 -15.73
CA THR A 190 -16.10 14.28 -16.16
C THR A 190 -15.89 15.34 -17.23
N GLN A 191 -14.78 16.08 -17.12
CA GLN A 191 -14.35 17.07 -18.10
C GLN A 191 -13.60 16.42 -19.27
N LYS A 192 -12.65 15.53 -18.97
CA LYS A 192 -11.78 14.88 -19.97
C LYS A 192 -12.46 13.72 -20.71
N LYS A 193 -13.62 13.28 -20.23
CA LYS A 193 -14.41 12.15 -20.76
C LYS A 193 -13.62 10.83 -20.84
N GLY A 194 -12.74 10.60 -19.87
CA GLY A 194 -11.92 9.40 -19.79
C GLY A 194 -11.02 9.37 -18.56
N ILE A 195 -10.52 8.19 -18.24
CA ILE A 195 -9.52 7.98 -17.18
C ILE A 195 -8.11 8.29 -17.70
N PRO A 196 -7.14 8.57 -16.83
CA PRO A 196 -5.76 8.73 -17.27
C PRO A 196 -5.23 7.42 -17.87
N TYR A 197 -4.32 7.54 -18.84
CA TYR A 197 -3.63 6.38 -19.42
C TYR A 197 -2.57 5.84 -18.46
N ALA A 198 -1.88 6.73 -17.76
CA ALA A 198 -0.94 6.36 -16.72
C ALA A 198 -1.01 7.31 -15.52
N ILE A 199 -0.69 6.77 -14.36
CA ILE A 199 -0.54 7.52 -13.11
C ILE A 199 0.88 7.30 -12.61
N LEU A 200 1.64 8.37 -12.45
CA LEU A 200 2.90 8.34 -11.72
C LEU A 200 2.61 8.76 -10.28
N MET A 201 2.87 7.86 -9.35
CA MET A 201 2.77 8.13 -7.92
C MET A 201 4.17 8.33 -7.34
N ARG A 202 4.35 9.42 -6.59
CA ARG A 202 5.52 9.71 -5.78
C ARG A 202 5.13 9.67 -4.31
N LEU A 203 5.83 8.86 -3.52
CA LEU A 203 5.58 8.70 -2.10
C LEU A 203 6.88 8.89 -1.32
N GLU A 204 6.83 9.74 -0.30
CA GLU A 204 7.90 9.89 0.69
C GLU A 204 7.37 9.43 2.05
N PHE A 205 8.09 8.51 2.68
CA PHE A 205 7.66 7.93 3.94
C PHE A 205 8.85 7.45 4.77
N ASP A 206 8.61 7.24 6.06
CA ASP A 206 9.61 6.72 6.98
C ASP A 206 9.23 5.35 7.48
N VAL A 207 10.23 4.54 7.83
CA VAL A 207 10.07 3.17 8.29
C VAL A 207 10.46 3.11 9.77
N PRO A 208 9.61 2.58 10.66
CA PRO A 208 10.00 2.42 12.06
C PRO A 208 11.22 1.51 12.21
N GLY A 209 12.22 2.00 12.94
CA GLY A 209 13.38 1.21 13.38
C GLY A 209 14.63 1.30 12.50
N THR A 210 14.62 2.03 11.38
CA THR A 210 15.82 2.21 10.53
C THR A 210 16.85 3.17 11.12
N SER A 211 16.51 3.85 12.23
CA SER A 211 17.45 4.65 13.00
C SER A 211 18.34 3.74 13.86
N THR A 212 19.66 3.83 13.68
CA THR A 212 20.68 3.06 14.41
C THR A 212 20.80 3.40 15.90
N ALA A 213 19.89 4.20 16.46
CA ALA A 213 19.72 4.43 17.88
C ALA A 213 18.23 4.51 18.16
N GLY A 214 17.77 3.93 19.28
CA GLY A 214 16.37 3.90 19.73
C GLY A 214 15.76 5.27 20.09
N GLU A 215 16.11 6.32 19.36
CA GLU A 215 15.49 7.63 19.40
C GLU A 215 14.35 7.67 18.40
N ASN A 216 13.16 8.06 18.87
CA ASN A 216 12.08 8.55 18.03
C ASN A 216 12.58 9.81 17.31
N ARG A 217 13.21 9.62 16.15
CA ARG A 217 13.61 10.73 15.28
C ARG A 217 12.37 11.35 14.66
N GLY A 218 12.28 12.67 14.78
CA GLY A 218 11.26 13.44 14.07
C GLY A 218 11.49 13.31 12.56
N PRO A 219 10.50 13.70 11.74
CA PRO A 219 10.63 13.71 10.28
C PRO A 219 11.76 14.62 9.77
N ASP A 220 12.40 15.43 10.60
CA ASP A 220 13.55 16.25 10.17
C ASP A 220 14.90 15.50 10.30
N ASP A 221 14.96 14.42 11.09
CA ASP A 221 16.22 13.78 11.50
C ASP A 221 16.56 12.48 10.75
N SER A 222 15.66 11.97 9.90
CA SER A 222 15.84 10.77 9.07
C SER A 222 15.79 11.10 7.59
N GLU A 223 16.61 10.43 6.77
CA GLU A 223 16.42 10.43 5.32
C GLU A 223 15.16 9.62 4.97
N PRO A 224 14.18 10.20 4.26
CA PRO A 224 12.96 9.50 3.92
C PRO A 224 13.21 8.45 2.84
N GLU A 225 12.42 7.38 2.86
CA GLU A 225 12.30 6.48 1.73
C GLU A 225 11.47 7.19 0.64
N LEU A 226 12.09 7.43 -0.51
CA LEU A 226 11.46 8.05 -1.67
C LEU A 226 11.26 7.02 -2.77
N ILE A 227 10.00 6.79 -3.14
CA ILE A 227 9.67 5.80 -4.17
C ILE A 227 8.73 6.39 -5.22
N TYR A 228 9.06 6.07 -6.47
CA TYR A 228 8.25 6.36 -7.65
C TYR A 228 7.65 5.09 -8.21
N ARG A 229 6.38 5.17 -8.63
CA ARG A 229 5.71 4.08 -9.34
C ARG A 229 4.85 4.62 -10.46
N LEU A 230 5.17 4.21 -11.68
CA LEU A 230 4.33 4.42 -12.85
C LEU A 230 3.34 3.26 -13.00
N ILE A 231 2.07 3.60 -13.16
CA ILE A 231 0.95 2.68 -13.20
C ILE A 231 0.28 2.89 -14.55
N LEU A 232 0.35 1.88 -15.42
CA LEU A 232 -0.33 1.93 -16.70
C LEU A 232 -1.78 1.44 -16.51
N LEU A 233 -2.73 2.33 -16.71
CA LEU A 233 -4.14 2.01 -16.81
C LEU A 233 -4.40 1.65 -18.27
N ARG A 234 -4.02 0.42 -18.65
CA ARG A 234 -4.19 -0.06 -20.03
C ARG A 234 -5.65 0.14 -20.42
N GLY A 235 -5.85 0.91 -21.49
CA GLY A 235 -7.14 1.45 -21.89
C GLY A 235 -8.26 0.45 -21.71
N ALA A 236 -9.27 0.85 -20.94
CA ALA A 236 -10.59 0.26 -21.04
C ALA A 236 -10.88 0.14 -22.53
N TYR A 237 -11.05 -1.10 -23.00
CA TYR A 237 -11.81 -1.30 -24.23
C TYR A 237 -13.10 -0.52 -23.99
N SER A 238 -13.26 0.61 -24.67
CA SER A 238 -14.55 1.26 -24.76
C SER A 238 -15.43 0.26 -25.48
N VAL A 239 -16.07 -0.62 -24.72
CA VAL A 239 -17.17 -1.41 -25.26
C VAL A 239 -18.18 -0.34 -25.69
N PRO A 240 -18.49 -0.21 -27.00
CA PRO A 240 -19.49 0.74 -27.42
C PRO A 240 -20.78 0.34 -26.71
N TRP A 241 -21.23 1.17 -25.79
CA TRP A 241 -22.51 0.95 -25.15
C TRP A 241 -23.57 1.02 -26.25
N PRO A 242 -24.50 0.04 -26.36
CA PRO A 242 -25.59 0.16 -27.29
C PRO A 242 -26.37 1.41 -26.91
N SER A 243 -26.26 2.47 -27.73
CA SER A 243 -27.13 3.64 -27.63
C SER A 243 -28.55 3.12 -27.60
N GLY A 244 -29.21 3.24 -26.45
CA GLY A 244 -30.50 2.61 -26.18
C GLY A 244 -31.59 3.15 -27.09
N ASN A 245 -31.69 2.61 -28.30
CA ASN A 245 -32.94 2.44 -29.00
C ASN A 245 -33.34 0.99 -28.73
N ALA A 246 -34.07 0.78 -27.64
CA ALA A 246 -34.78 -0.48 -27.45
C ALA A 246 -35.62 -0.72 -28.72
N PRO A 247 -35.53 -1.90 -29.37
CA PRO A 247 -36.44 -2.22 -30.46
C PRO A 247 -37.85 -2.17 -29.88
N ALA A 248 -38.70 -1.32 -30.45
CA ALA A 248 -40.10 -1.26 -30.13
C ALA A 248 -40.67 -2.68 -30.23
N THR A 249 -41.08 -3.24 -29.11
CA THR A 249 -41.83 -4.49 -29.06
C THR A 249 -43.21 -4.22 -29.65
N SER A 250 -43.31 -4.31 -30.98
CA SER A 250 -44.58 -4.42 -31.68
C SER A 250 -45.28 -5.69 -31.22
N GLY A 251 -46.48 -5.54 -30.69
CA GLY A 251 -47.20 -6.61 -30.03
C GLY A 251 -47.56 -7.80 -30.93
N ARG A 252 -47.87 -8.90 -30.25
CA ARG A 252 -48.90 -9.88 -30.57
C ARG A 252 -49.32 -10.59 -29.30
#